data_AF-A0A7G8INM6-F1
#
_entry.id   AF-A0A7G8INM6-F1
#
_cell.length_a   1.000
_cell.length_b   1.000
_cell.length_c   1.000
_cell.angle_alpha   90.00
_cell.angle_beta   90.00
_cell.angle_gamma   90.00
#
_symmetry.space_group_name_H-M   'P 1'
#
loop_
_entity.id
_entity.type
_entity.pdbx_description
1 polymer ?
#
loop_
_entity_poly.entity_id
_entity_poly.type
_entity_poly.pdbx_seq_one_letter_code
_entity_poly.pdbx_strand_id
1 'polypeptide(L)'
;MSLSKNDLGITSMNDLVDWTGSYMHFKQALEMAAWKRGEALSYLDAFPAFRDRFKKELIKQRHLEARLPKAMRDKIAANKPNLKLVETILFEHNKTPLM
;
A
#
# COMPACT_ATOMS: atom_id res chain seq x y z
N MET A 1 -2.36 -15.20 -10.30
CA MET A 1 -1.06 -15.22 -9.56
C MET A 1 -1.33 -15.69 -8.14
N SER A 2 -0.48 -16.58 -7.61
CA SER A 2 -0.53 -16.99 -6.21
C SER A 2 0.08 -15.89 -5.34
N LEU A 3 -0.60 -15.54 -4.25
CA LEU A 3 -0.15 -14.55 -3.27
C LEU A 3 0.73 -15.22 -2.21
N SER A 4 1.67 -14.45 -1.67
CA SER A 4 2.41 -14.87 -0.49
C SER A 4 1.47 -15.04 0.71
N LYS A 5 1.80 -15.96 1.62
CA LYS A 5 1.00 -16.19 2.84
C LYS A 5 0.79 -14.87 3.59
N ASN A 6 -0.46 -14.57 3.90
CA ASN A 6 -0.91 -13.34 4.55
C ASN A 6 -2.01 -13.61 5.57
N ASP A 7 -2.24 -12.64 6.45
CA ASP A 7 -3.19 -12.75 7.56
C ASP A 7 -4.66 -12.74 7.12
N LEU A 8 -4.94 -12.47 5.84
CA LEU A 8 -6.29 -12.56 5.28
C LEU A 8 -6.65 -13.99 4.86
N GLY A 9 -5.68 -14.92 4.82
CA GLY A 9 -5.89 -16.30 4.36
C GLY A 9 -6.19 -16.40 2.85
N ILE A 10 -6.02 -15.32 2.09
CA ILE A 10 -6.31 -15.27 0.66
C ILE A 10 -5.05 -15.66 -0.12
N THR A 11 -5.16 -16.65 -1.01
CA THR A 11 -4.01 -17.27 -1.68
C THR A 11 -3.88 -16.88 -3.15
N SER A 12 -4.85 -16.17 -3.73
CA SER A 12 -4.80 -15.73 -5.12
C SER A 12 -5.14 -14.25 -5.28
N MET A 13 -4.55 -13.62 -6.30
CA MET A 13 -4.82 -12.21 -6.63
C MET A 13 -6.30 -11.98 -7.00
N ASN A 14 -6.91 -12.91 -7.71
CA ASN A 14 -8.31 -12.76 -8.14
C ASN A 14 -9.24 -12.79 -6.92
N ASP A 15 -9.03 -13.74 -6.00
CA ASP A 15 -9.82 -13.83 -4.78
C ASP A 15 -9.66 -12.58 -3.91
N LEU A 16 -8.45 -11.98 -3.90
CA LEU A 16 -8.20 -10.74 -3.17
C LEU A 16 -8.94 -9.54 -3.78
N VAL A 17 -8.97 -9.46 -5.11
CA VAL A 17 -9.74 -8.44 -5.83
C VAL A 17 -11.23 -8.62 -5.56
N ASP A 18 -11.75 -9.84 -5.62
CA ASP A 18 -13.17 -10.14 -5.37
C ASP A 18 -13.57 -9.87 -3.92
N TRP A 19 -12.68 -10.15 -2.96
CA TRP A 19 -12.87 -9.81 -1.54
C TRP A 19 -12.90 -8.28 -1.31
N THR A 20 -12.24 -7.51 -2.16
CA THR A 20 -12.07 -6.05 -2.02
C THR A 20 -13.29 -5.27 -2.51
N GLY A 21 -14.41 -5.43 -1.78
CA GLY A 21 -15.65 -4.69 -2.07
C GLY A 21 -15.68 -3.22 -1.59
N SER A 22 -14.67 -2.75 -0.85
CA SER A 22 -14.67 -1.40 -0.27
C SER A 22 -13.29 -0.78 -0.13
N TYR A 23 -13.25 0.55 0.05
CA TYR A 23 -12.00 1.25 0.35
C TYR A 23 -11.35 0.81 1.68
N MET A 24 -12.14 0.35 2.65
CA MET A 24 -11.58 -0.21 3.89
C MET A 24 -10.88 -1.54 3.62
N HIS A 25 -11.51 -2.45 2.88
CA HIS A 25 -10.90 -3.71 2.46
C HIS A 25 -9.61 -3.46 1.67
N PHE A 26 -9.63 -2.46 0.79
CA PHE A 26 -8.46 -2.07 0.02
C PHE A 26 -7.26 -1.72 0.91
N LYS A 27 -7.46 -0.83 1.90
CA LYS A 27 -6.41 -0.45 2.85
C LYS A 27 -5.96 -1.63 3.71
N GLN A 28 -6.91 -2.43 4.18
CA GLN A 28 -6.63 -3.59 5.01
C GLN A 28 -5.74 -4.60 4.28
N ALA A 29 -6.02 -4.87 3.00
CA ALA A 29 -5.15 -5.72 2.18
C ALA A 29 -3.73 -5.16 2.04
N LEU A 30 -3.60 -3.84 1.81
CA LEU A 30 -2.29 -3.19 1.72
C LEU A 30 -1.48 -3.28 3.02
N GLU A 31 -2.15 -3.28 4.17
CA GLU A 31 -1.49 -3.39 5.48
C GLU A 31 -1.18 -4.85 5.88
N MET A 32 -2.07 -5.79 5.57
CA MET A 32 -2.02 -7.17 6.09
C MET A 32 -1.36 -8.19 5.15
N ALA A 33 -1.25 -7.89 3.84
CA ALA A 33 -0.58 -8.81 2.92
C ALA A 33 0.93 -8.55 2.82
N ALA A 34 1.69 -9.65 2.77
CA ALA A 34 3.13 -9.63 2.52
C ALA A 34 3.38 -9.44 1.02
N TRP A 35 3.35 -8.18 0.58
CA TRP A 35 3.42 -7.85 -0.84
C TRP A 35 4.82 -8.02 -1.43
N LYS A 36 4.91 -8.64 -2.60
CA LYS A 36 6.00 -8.37 -3.55
C LYS A 36 5.67 -7.15 -4.40
N ARG A 37 6.70 -6.49 -4.94
CA ARG A 37 6.54 -5.27 -5.77
C ARG A 37 5.54 -5.46 -6.91
N GLY A 38 5.65 -6.55 -7.67
CA GLY A 38 4.75 -6.84 -8.78
C GLY A 38 3.31 -7.13 -8.33
N GLU A 39 3.13 -7.81 -7.20
CA GLU A 39 1.80 -8.12 -6.65
C GLU A 39 1.10 -6.84 -6.18
N ALA A 40 1.80 -5.98 -5.45
CA ALA A 40 1.27 -4.69 -5.02
C ALA A 40 0.85 -3.82 -6.21
N LEU A 41 1.67 -3.73 -7.26
CA LEU A 41 1.33 -2.96 -8.45
C LEU A 41 0.06 -3.48 -9.13
N SER A 42 -0.01 -4.79 -9.40
CA SER A 42 -1.19 -5.42 -9.99
C SER A 42 -2.46 -5.15 -9.16
N TYR A 43 -2.35 -5.23 -7.83
CA TYR A 43 -3.48 -4.95 -6.94
C TYR A 43 -3.88 -3.47 -6.92
N LEU A 44 -2.90 -2.55 -6.88
CA LEU A 44 -3.16 -1.11 -6.95
C LEU A 44 -3.83 -0.71 -8.27
N ASP A 45 -3.41 -1.31 -9.38
CA ASP A 45 -3.93 -1.03 -10.71
C ASP A 45 -5.33 -1.64 -10.96
N ALA A 46 -5.72 -2.67 -10.20
CA ALA A 46 -7.09 -3.18 -10.18
C ALA A 46 -8.08 -2.18 -9.58
N PHE A 47 -7.62 -1.23 -8.75
CA PHE A 47 -8.47 -0.25 -8.06
C PHE A 47 -7.97 1.19 -8.23
N PRO A 48 -8.00 1.76 -9.45
CA PRO A 48 -7.39 3.07 -9.74
C PRO A 48 -7.96 4.21 -8.89
N ALA A 49 -9.27 4.24 -8.66
CA ALA A 49 -9.91 5.26 -7.81
C ALA A 49 -9.46 5.16 -6.34
N PHE A 50 -9.30 3.94 -5.81
CA PHE A 50 -8.81 3.73 -4.44
C PHE A 50 -7.33 4.03 -4.31
N ARG A 51 -6.53 3.64 -5.31
CA ARG A 51 -5.11 3.97 -5.43
C ARG A 51 -4.89 5.48 -5.38
N ASP A 52 -5.62 6.24 -6.19
CA ASP A 52 -5.45 7.69 -6.25
C ASP A 52 -5.87 8.39 -4.95
N ARG A 53 -6.98 7.93 -4.34
CA ARG A 53 -7.39 8.38 -3.01
C ARG A 53 -6.32 8.08 -1.96
N PHE A 54 -5.82 6.85 -1.96
CA PHE A 54 -4.81 6.39 -1.01
C PHE A 54 -3.48 7.15 -1.16
N LYS A 55 -3.05 7.42 -2.39
CA LYS A 55 -1.89 8.29 -2.66
C LYS A 55 -2.07 9.68 -2.04
N LYS A 56 -3.26 10.29 -2.15
CA LYS A 56 -3.55 11.59 -1.52
C LYS A 56 -3.51 11.50 0.02
N GLU A 57 -4.02 10.41 0.60
CA GLU A 57 -3.95 10.17 2.05
C GLU A 57 -2.50 10.03 2.53
N LEU A 58 -1.66 9.26 1.83
CA LEU A 58 -0.24 9.11 2.13
C LEU A 58 0.53 10.43 2.03
N ILE A 59 0.25 11.28 1.02
CA ILE A 59 0.87 12.62 0.92
C ILE A 59 0.54 13.45 2.16
N LYS A 60 -0.72 13.47 2.59
CA LYS A 60 -1.14 14.18 3.81
C LYS A 60 -0.44 13.61 5.05
N GLN A 61 -0.39 12.28 5.18
CA GLN A 61 0.30 11.62 6.28
C GLN A 61 1.78 11.99 6.31
N ARG A 62 2.47 12.00 5.17
CA ARG A 62 3.88 12.42 5.06
C ARG A 62 4.11 13.84 5.53
N HIS A 63 3.23 14.78 5.16
CA HIS A 63 3.30 16.17 5.63
C HIS A 63 3.11 16.28 7.15
N LEU A 64 2.22 15.47 7.73
CA LEU A 64 2.02 15.44 9.18
C LEU A 64 3.22 14.80 9.90
N GLU A 65 3.72 13.67 9.42
CA GLU A 65 4.86 12.96 10.00
C GLU A 65 6.17 13.75 9.89
N ALA A 66 6.35 14.56 8.85
CA ALA A 66 7.50 15.46 8.71
C ALA A 66 7.65 16.41 9.92
N ARG A 67 6.54 16.72 10.61
CA ARG A 67 6.50 17.57 11.80
C ARG A 67 6.81 16.80 13.09
N LEU A 68 6.84 15.47 13.06
CA LEU A 68 7.14 14.64 14.22
C LEU A 68 8.65 14.48 14.43
N PRO A 69 9.09 14.26 15.69
CA PRO A 69 10.47 13.90 15.97
C PRO A 69 10.89 12.61 15.24
N LYS A 70 12.16 12.51 14.84
CA LYS A 70 12.71 11.36 14.10
C LYS A 70 12.40 10.02 14.77
N ALA A 71 12.60 9.92 16.09
CA ALA A 71 12.33 8.70 16.86
C ALA A 71 10.86 8.25 16.76
N MET A 72 9.91 9.17 16.59
CA MET A 72 8.50 8.84 16.45
C MET A 72 8.17 8.37 15.04
N ARG A 73 8.76 9.01 14.01
CA ARG A 73 8.68 8.54 12.63
C ARG A 73 9.23 7.13 12.46
N ASP A 74 10.37 6.84 13.08
CA ASP A 74 11.02 5.52 13.00
C ASP A 74 10.15 4.44 13.65
N LYS A 75 9.47 4.74 14.77
CA LYS A 75 8.47 3.85 15.39
C LYS A 75 7.26 3.59 14.49
N ILE A 76 6.73 4.63 13.85
CA ILE A 76 5.60 4.49 12.92
C ILE A 76 5.99 3.58 11.74
N ALA A 77 7.17 3.79 11.17
CA ALA A 77 7.69 2.97 10.08
C ALA A 77 7.88 1.49 10.49
N ALA A 78 8.36 1.24 11.70
CA ALA A 78 8.54 -0.12 12.21
C ALA A 78 7.20 -0.84 12.45
N ASN A 79 6.15 -0.12 12.84
CA ASN A 79 4.83 -0.71 13.11
C ASN A 79 4.06 -1.09 11.83
N LYS A 80 4.40 -0.52 10.68
CA LYS A 80 3.69 -0.75 9.42
C LYS A 80 4.65 -1.00 8.24
N PRO A 81 5.39 -2.12 8.24
CA PRO A 81 6.40 -2.40 7.21
C PRO A 81 5.80 -2.55 5.81
N ASN A 82 4.63 -3.19 5.69
CA ASN A 82 3.93 -3.37 4.41
C ASN A 82 3.45 -2.03 3.83
N LEU A 83 2.94 -1.14 4.69
CA LEU A 83 2.49 0.18 4.28
C LEU A 83 3.65 1.00 3.70
N LYS A 84 4.84 0.92 4.32
CA LYS A 84 6.03 1.62 3.86
C LYS A 84 6.57 1.08 2.52
N LEU A 85 6.49 -0.24 2.33
CA LEU A 85 6.79 -0.86 1.04
C LEU A 85 5.83 -0.37 -0.05
N VAL A 86 4.52 -0.41 0.21
CA VAL A 86 3.48 0.04 -0.71
C VAL A 86 3.63 1.53 -1.03
N GLU A 87 3.92 2.36 -0.02
CA GLU A 87 4.23 3.79 -0.19
C GLU A 87 5.42 3.98 -1.15
N THR A 88 6.52 3.26 -0.91
CA THR A 88 7.72 3.31 -1.76
C THR A 88 7.37 2.96 -3.20
N ILE A 89 6.62 1.87 -3.41
CA ILE A 89 6.18 1.42 -4.74
C ILE A 89 5.32 2.50 -5.41
N LEU A 90 4.33 3.07 -4.71
CA LEU A 90 3.43 4.10 -5.24
C LEU A 90 4.15 5.37 -5.66
N PHE A 91 5.13 5.83 -4.88
CA PHE A 91 5.86 7.06 -5.18
C PHE A 91 7.02 6.85 -6.16
N GLU A 92 7.62 5.66 -6.22
CA GLU A 92 8.63 5.32 -7.23
C GLU A 92 7.99 5.01 -8.59
N HIS A 93 6.83 4.36 -8.62
CA HIS A 93 6.10 4.05 -9.86
C HIS A 93 5.62 5.32 -10.59
N ASN A 94 5.50 6.45 -9.87
CA ASN A 94 5.18 7.76 -10.44
C ASN A 94 6.42 8.60 -10.80
N LYS A 95 7.64 8.05 -10.72
CA LYS A 95 8.80 8.63 -11.40
C LYS A 95 8.77 8.26 -12.87
N THR A 96 7.77 8.77 -13.59
CA THR A 96 8.00 9.10 -15.00
C THR A 96 9.11 10.16 -14.97
N PRO A 97 10.22 10.00 -15.73
CA PRO A 97 11.21 11.05 -15.81
C PRO A 97 10.49 12.28 -16.37
N LEU A 98 10.57 13.40 -15.65
CA LEU A 98 10.33 14.71 -16.24
C LEU A 98 11.38 14.85 -17.35
N MET A 99 10.99 14.48 -18.57
CA MET A 99 11.60 15.00 -19.80
C MET A 99 11.09 16.42 -20.00
#